data_AF-A0A7V2F095-F1
#
_entry.id   AF-A0A7V2F095-F1
#
_cell.length_a   1.000
_cell.length_b   1.000
_cell.length_c   1.000
_cell.angle_alpha   90.00
_cell.angle_beta   90.00
_cell.angle_gamma   90.00
#
_symmetry.space_group_name_H-M   'P 1'
#
loop_
_entity.id
_entity.type
_entity.pdbx_description
1 polymer ?
#
loop_
_entity_poly.entity_id
_entity_poly.type
_entity_poly.pdbx_seq_one_letter_code
_entity_poly.pdbx_strand_id
1 'polypeptide(L)' 'MWIYEKKLEYPVKIKSCNPKMAKYIISQYGGPDGELAASLRYLSQRFSMPTAEAKAILNDVGTEELAHL' A
#
# COMPACT_ATOMS: atom_id res chain seq x y z
N MET A 1 -12.92 0.29 -10.90
CA MET A 1 -13.66 1.12 -9.94
C MET A 1 -13.07 0.84 -8.57
N TRP A 2 -12.86 1.85 -7.75
CA TRP A 2 -12.38 1.68 -6.37
C TRP A 2 -13.56 1.78 -5.40
N ILE A 3 -13.49 1.01 -4.32
CA ILE A 3 -14.42 1.09 -3.19
C ILE A 3 -13.55 1.28 -1.94
N TYR A 4 -13.94 2.22 -1.09
CA TYR A 4 -13.28 2.44 0.19
C TYR A 4 -14.21 2.00 1.31
N GLU A 5 -13.72 1.10 2.15
CA GLU A 5 -14.36 0.75 3.40
C GLU A 5 -13.59 1.37 4.55
N LYS A 6 -14.30 2.00 5.50
CA LYS A 6 -13.68 2.61 6.69
C LYS A 6 -13.33 1.55 7.73
N LYS A 7 -12.47 0.61 7.34
CA LYS A 7 -11.98 -0.51 8.14
C LYS A 7 -10.52 -0.78 7.74
N LEU A 8 -9.69 -1.12 8.73
CA LEU A 8 -8.31 -1.54 8.48
C LEU A 8 -8.28 -3.02 8.09
N GLU A 9 -7.38 -3.38 7.18
CA GLU A 9 -7.13 -4.78 6.80
C GLU A 9 -6.67 -5.61 8.01
N TYR A 10 -5.82 -5.01 8.86
CA TYR A 10 -5.37 -5.60 10.10
C TYR A 10 -5.54 -4.63 11.30
N PRO A 11 -6.00 -5.10 12.47
CA PRO A 11 -6.24 -4.23 13.62
C PRO A 11 -4.92 -3.68 14.21
N VAL A 12 -4.87 -2.36 14.39
CA VAL A 12 -3.75 -1.67 15.04
C VAL A 12 -3.82 -1.82 16.56
N LYS A 13 -2.66 -2.06 17.20
CA LYS A 13 -2.52 -2.23 18.67
C LYS A 13 -1.39 -1.36 19.23
N ILE A 14 -1.62 -0.05 19.35
CA ILE A 14 -0.66 0.90 19.93
C ILE A 14 -0.98 1.12 21.42
N LYS A 15 0.03 0.95 22.30
CA LYS A 15 -0.15 1.10 23.76
C LYS A 15 0.23 2.48 24.31
N SER A 16 1.12 3.19 23.63
CA SER A 16 1.66 4.47 24.09
C SER A 16 2.11 5.33 22.90
N CYS A 17 2.01 6.65 23.04
CA CYS A 17 2.55 7.59 22.06
C CYS A 17 4.09 7.50 22.01
N ASN A 18 4.66 7.33 20.82
CA ASN A 18 6.10 7.32 20.61
C ASN A 18 6.47 8.09 19.31
N PRO A 19 6.74 9.40 19.39
CA PRO A 19 7.08 10.22 18.23
C PRO A 19 8.37 9.78 17.51
N LYS A 20 9.34 9.21 18.25
CA LYS A 20 10.59 8.71 17.65
C LYS A 20 10.31 7.52 16.74
N MET A 21 9.43 6.60 17.15
CA MET A 21 9.01 5.48 16.31
C MET A 21 8.19 5.96 15.10
N ALA A 22 7.28 6.91 15.31
CA ALA A 22 6.49 7.49 14.22
C ALA A 22 7.37 8.08 13.09
N LYS A 23 8.51 8.68 13.44
CA LYS A 23 9.51 9.18 12.48
C LYS A 23 10.10 8.08 11.59
N TYR A 24 10.18 6.84 12.06
CA TYR A 24 10.60 5.71 11.22
C TYR A 24 9.43 5.14 10.42
N ILE A 25 8.24 5.05 11.01
CA ILE A 25 7.04 4.55 10.32
C ILE A 25 6.69 5.41 9.09
N ILE A 26 6.87 6.74 9.17
CA ILE A 26 6.58 7.62 8.02
C ILE A 26 7.47 7.33 6.80
N SER A 27 8.65 6.71 6.97
CA SER A 27 9.45 6.27 5.83
C SER A 27 8.82 5.10 5.09
N GLN A 28 8.03 4.25 5.77
CA GLN A 28 7.24 3.22 5.11
C GLN A 28 5.98 3.81 4.46
N TYR A 29 5.44 4.90 4.99
CA TYR A 29 4.30 5.58 4.35
C TYR A 29 4.69 6.30 3.04
N GLY A 30 5.70 7.17 3.09
CA GLY A 30 6.05 8.08 1.98
C GLY A 30 7.51 8.07 1.54
N GLY A 31 8.33 7.14 2.05
CA GLY A 31 9.71 6.97 1.60
C GLY A 31 9.81 6.33 0.21
N PRO A 32 11.02 6.31 -0.37
CA PRO A 32 11.25 5.77 -1.72
C PRO A 32 10.89 4.29 -1.85
N ASP A 33 11.08 3.53 -0.77
CA ASP A 33 10.74 2.11 -0.68
C ASP A 33 9.48 1.88 0.17
N GLY A 34 8.64 2.90 0.34
CA GLY A 34 7.39 2.83 1.10
C GLY A 34 6.19 2.31 0.30
N GLU A 35 5.10 2.07 1.00
CA GLU A 35 3.85 1.48 0.48
C GLU A 35 3.18 2.36 -0.57
N LEU A 36 3.34 3.70 -0.48
CA LEU A 36 2.82 4.61 -1.49
C LEU A 36 3.58 4.43 -2.82
N ALA A 37 4.90 4.25 -2.75
CA ALA A 37 5.70 3.99 -3.94
C ALA A 37 5.39 2.61 -4.52
N ALA A 38 5.21 1.59 -3.68
CA ALA A 38 4.83 0.24 -4.08
C ALA A 38 3.46 0.21 -4.78
N SER A 39 2.41 0.70 -4.12
CA SER A 39 1.05 0.77 -4.67
C SER A 39 1.00 1.47 -6.02
N LEU A 40 1.56 2.68 -6.11
CA LEU A 40 1.56 3.45 -7.37
C LEU A 40 2.33 2.74 -8.49
N ARG A 41 3.45 2.09 -8.16
CA ARG A 41 4.26 1.33 -9.12
C ARG A 41 3.46 0.15 -9.69
N TYR A 42 2.88 -0.69 -8.86
CA TYR A 42 2.12 -1.86 -9.32
C TYR A 42 0.87 -1.44 -10.11
N LEU A 43 0.12 -0.46 -9.60
CA LEU A 43 -1.08 0.06 -10.26
C LEU A 43 -0.78 0.79 -11.57
N SER A 44 0.42 1.33 -11.74
CA SER A 44 0.86 1.91 -13.01
C SER A 44 1.33 0.84 -13.99
N GLN A 45 2.10 -0.16 -13.53
CA GLN A 45 2.60 -1.25 -14.36
C GLN A 45 1.48 -2.07 -15.02
N ARG A 46 0.31 -2.21 -14.37
CA ARG A 46 -0.81 -2.99 -14.92
C ARG A 46 -1.30 -2.46 -16.27
N PHE A 47 -1.11 -1.18 -16.58
CA PHE A 47 -1.58 -0.58 -17.83
C PHE A 47 -0.75 -1.04 -19.05
N SER A 48 0.51 -1.40 -18.85
CA SER A 48 1.43 -1.84 -19.92
C SER A 48 1.80 -3.32 -19.85
N MET A 49 1.36 -4.04 -18.81
CA MET A 49 1.68 -5.46 -18.62
C MET A 49 1.12 -6.33 -19.78
N PRO A 50 1.84 -7.30 -20.35
CA PRO A 50 1.40 -8.01 -21.56
C PRO A 50 0.36 -9.11 -21.30
N THR A 51 0.41 -9.79 -20.15
CA THR A 51 -0.48 -10.93 -19.86
C THR A 51 -1.65 -10.50 -18.98
N ALA A 52 -2.82 -11.11 -19.19
CA ALA A 52 -4.01 -10.81 -18.40
C ALA A 52 -3.83 -11.22 -16.93
N GLU A 53 -3.13 -12.33 -16.71
CA GLU A 53 -2.81 -12.88 -15.39
C GLU A 53 -1.92 -11.92 -14.60
N ALA A 54 -0.85 -11.38 -15.20
CA ALA A 54 0.02 -10.44 -14.51
C ALA A 54 -0.64 -9.08 -14.28
N LYS A 55 -1.53 -8.63 -15.18
CA LYS A 55 -2.37 -7.45 -14.93
C LYS A 55 -3.24 -7.62 -13.69
N ALA A 56 -3.86 -8.79 -13.54
CA ALA A 56 -4.69 -9.11 -12.38
C ALA A 56 -3.84 -9.12 -11.10
N ILE A 57 -2.69 -9.80 -11.11
CA ILE A 57 -1.78 -9.84 -9.95
C ILE A 57 -1.34 -8.42 -9.54
N LEU A 58 -0.94 -7.57 -10.48
CA LEU A 58 -0.55 -6.20 -10.19
C LEU A 58 -1.71 -5.35 -9.65
N ASN A 59 -2.94 -5.62 -10.11
CA ASN A 59 -4.13 -4.98 -9.59
C ASN A 59 -4.40 -5.40 -8.14
N ASP A 60 -4.28 -6.69 -7.84
CA ASP A 60 -4.57 -7.26 -6.53
C ASP A 60 -3.52 -6.77 -5.51
N VAL A 61 -2.23 -6.95 -5.80
CA VAL A 61 -1.14 -6.50 -4.93
C VAL A 61 -1.15 -4.98 -4.81
N GLY A 62 -1.31 -4.24 -5.91
CA GLY A 62 -1.38 -2.78 -5.86
C GLY A 62 -2.58 -2.25 -5.04
N THR A 63 -3.64 -3.02 -4.90
CA THR A 63 -4.79 -2.71 -4.05
C THR A 63 -4.49 -3.01 -2.57
N GLU A 64 -3.83 -4.14 -2.28
CA GLU A 64 -3.34 -4.50 -0.94
C GLU A 64 -2.38 -3.44 -0.40
N GLU A 65 -1.41 -2.97 -1.20
CA GLU A 65 -0.48 -1.93 -0.77
C GLU A 65 -1.17 -0.60 -0.43
N LEU A 66 -2.36 -0.32 -0.97
CA LEU A 66 -3.15 0.85 -0.56
C LEU A 66 -3.80 0.66 0.82
N ALA A 67 -4.00 -0.57 1.28
CA ALA A 67 -4.49 -0.88 2.62
C ALA A 67 -3.35 -0.87 3.67
N HIS A 68 -2.10 -1.00 3.24
CA HIS A 68 -0.91 -0.85 4.10
C HIS A 68 -0.61 0.62 4.47
N LEU A 69 -1.21 1.59 3.78
CA LEU A 69 -1.09 3.04 4.02
C LEU A 69 -1.97 3.54 5.18
#